data_AF-A0A1I5KD26-F1
#
_entry.id   AF-A0A1I5KD26-F1
#
_cell.length_a   1.000
_cell.length_b   1.000
_cell.length_c   1.000
_cell.angle_alpha   90.00
_cell.angle_beta   90.00
_cell.angle_gamma   90.00
#
_symmetry.space_group_name_H-M   'P 1'
#
loop_
_entity.id
_entity.type
_entity.pdbx_description
1 polymer ?
#
loop_
_entity_poly.entity_id
_entity_poly.type
_entity_poly.pdbx_seq_one_letter_code
_entity_poly.pdbx_strand_id
1 'polypeptide(L)'
;MQDNRDAAFAAWVGAEDAAQAAIHVLHQRTRGGRMKVAPQEIEQIARLRKEADVRFAAVWGALGTTASAPEALPEPLPRVERPQRIVVGPRSAQGQALPSIAI
;
A
#
# COMPACT_ATOMS: atom_id res chain seq x y z
N MET A 1 11.56 34.60 -11.96
CA MET A 1 10.63 33.54 -12.43
C MET A 1 11.12 32.15 -12.02
N GLN A 2 12.41 31.83 -12.17
CA GLN A 2 13.00 30.57 -11.72
C GLN A 2 12.82 30.33 -10.21
N ASP A 3 13.07 31.35 -9.38
CA ASP A 3 12.96 31.23 -7.91
C ASP A 3 11.55 30.82 -7.44
N ASN A 4 10.50 31.25 -8.15
CA ASN A 4 9.11 30.89 -7.84
C ASN A 4 8.82 29.42 -8.22
N ARG A 5 9.45 28.92 -9.28
CA ARG A 5 9.34 27.52 -9.71
C ARG A 5 10.07 26.58 -8.74
N ASP A 6 11.24 26.99 -8.27
CA ASP A 6 12.02 26.24 -7.28
C ASP A 6 11.29 26.17 -5.93
N ALA A 7 10.65 27.26 -5.52
CA ALA A 7 9.80 27.28 -4.32
C ALA A 7 8.57 26.35 -4.44
N ALA A 8 7.89 26.36 -5.61
CA ALA A 8 6.76 25.47 -5.85
C ALA A 8 7.16 23.98 -5.87
N PHE A 9 8.32 23.67 -6.46
CA PHE A 9 8.88 22.33 -6.46
C PHE A 9 9.23 21.87 -5.04
N ALA A 10 9.91 22.70 -4.24
CA ALA A 10 10.24 22.39 -2.85
C ALA A 10 8.97 22.16 -2.00
N ALA A 11 7.91 22.96 -2.22
CA ALA A 11 6.64 22.80 -1.52
C ALA A 11 5.91 21.49 -1.90
N TRP A 12 6.04 21.03 -3.14
CA TRP A 12 5.56 19.73 -3.57
C TRP A 12 6.35 18.59 -2.92
N VAL A 13 7.69 18.63 -2.97
CA VAL A 13 8.55 17.61 -2.35
C VAL A 13 8.24 17.48 -0.84
N GLY A 14 8.10 18.61 -0.14
CA GLY A 14 7.74 18.58 1.28
C GLY A 14 6.36 17.97 1.57
N ALA A 15 5.37 18.15 0.67
CA ALA A 15 4.07 17.48 0.80
C ALA A 15 4.17 15.97 0.56
N GLU A 16 4.95 15.56 -0.44
CA GLU A 16 5.17 14.14 -0.75
C GLU A 16 5.89 13.43 0.40
N ASP A 17 6.93 14.05 0.97
CA ASP A 17 7.64 13.55 2.15
C ASP A 17 6.71 13.39 3.36
N ALA A 18 5.84 14.37 3.61
CA ALA A 18 4.87 14.30 4.70
C ALA A 18 3.87 13.15 4.51
N ALA A 19 3.35 12.97 3.28
CA ALA A 19 2.44 11.87 2.95
C ALA A 19 3.13 10.50 3.10
N GLN A 20 4.37 10.39 2.63
CA GLN A 20 5.15 9.16 2.70
C GLN A 20 5.55 8.80 4.13
N ALA A 21 5.93 9.79 4.94
CA ALA A 21 6.22 9.60 6.35
C ALA A 21 4.99 9.09 7.11
N ALA A 22 3.80 9.66 6.85
CA ALA A 22 2.55 9.21 7.46
C ALA A 22 2.23 7.74 7.11
N ILE A 23 2.43 7.35 5.86
CA ILE A 23 2.27 5.95 5.41
C ILE A 23 3.28 5.04 6.09
N HIS A 24 4.53 5.47 6.18
CA HIS A 24 5.57 4.69 6.85
C HIS A 24 5.23 4.46 8.32
N VAL A 25 4.82 5.51 9.03
CA VAL A 25 4.37 5.42 10.43
C VAL A 25 3.18 4.47 10.57
N LEU A 26 2.18 4.60 9.69
CA LEU A 26 1.02 3.70 9.69
C LEU A 26 1.45 2.24 9.45
N HIS A 27 2.34 2.00 8.49
CA HIS A 27 2.85 0.66 8.19
C HIS A 27 3.58 0.05 9.38
N GLN A 28 4.45 0.81 10.05
CA GLN A 28 5.17 0.35 11.24
C GLN A 28 4.20 -0.01 12.37
N ARG A 29 3.27 0.89 12.70
CA ARG A 29 2.33 0.68 13.79
C ARG A 29 1.40 -0.51 13.53
N THR A 30 0.97 -0.69 12.28
CA THR A 30 0.06 -1.79 11.91
C THR A 30 0.79 -3.11 11.68
N ARG A 31 2.12 -3.12 11.83
CA ARG A 31 2.99 -4.27 11.49
C ARG A 31 2.74 -4.76 10.07
N GLY A 32 2.69 -3.83 9.13
CA GLY A 32 2.38 -4.09 7.73
C GLY A 32 0.95 -4.52 7.48
N GLY A 33 -0.03 -3.90 8.15
CA GLY A 33 -1.46 -4.17 7.93
C GLY A 33 -2.03 -5.36 8.70
N ARG A 34 -1.29 -5.93 9.66
CA ARG A 34 -1.78 -7.01 10.54
C ARG A 34 -2.72 -6.52 11.64
N MET A 35 -2.69 -5.22 11.97
CA MET A 35 -3.57 -4.60 12.96
C MET A 35 -4.62 -3.71 12.29
N LYS A 36 -5.77 -3.55 12.96
CA LYS A 36 -6.83 -2.64 12.52
C LYS A 36 -6.31 -1.19 12.49
N VAL A 37 -6.74 -0.45 11.48
CA VAL A 37 -6.43 0.98 11.30
C VAL A 37 -7.67 1.80 11.63
N ALA A 38 -7.50 2.93 12.31
CA ALA A 38 -8.61 3.84 12.53
C ALA A 38 -8.93 4.62 11.23
N PRO A 39 -10.21 4.77 10.85
CA PRO A 39 -10.60 5.46 9.61
C PRO A 39 -10.01 6.86 9.46
N GLN A 40 -9.90 7.60 10.58
CA GLN A 40 -9.36 8.96 10.62
C GLN A 40 -7.92 9.04 10.11
N GLU A 41 -7.15 7.97 10.26
CA GLU A 41 -5.74 7.92 9.87
C GLU A 41 -5.58 7.67 8.38
N ILE A 42 -6.49 6.85 7.83
CA ILE A 42 -6.63 6.67 6.39
C ILE A 42 -7.06 7.99 5.75
N GLU A 43 -8.05 8.68 6.34
CA GLU A 43 -8.50 10.00 5.87
C GLU A 43 -7.39 11.05 5.93
N GLN A 44 -6.58 11.07 7.00
CA GLN A 44 -5.44 11.97 7.11
C GLN A 44 -4.41 11.72 6.01
N ILE A 45 -4.04 10.46 5.77
CA ILE A 45 -3.12 10.09 4.69
C ILE A 45 -3.70 10.48 3.33
N ALA A 46 -4.99 10.23 3.10
CA ALA A 46 -5.66 10.61 1.86
C ALA A 46 -5.63 12.13 1.63
N ARG A 47 -5.80 12.93 2.70
CA ARG A 47 -5.68 14.38 2.63
C ARG A 47 -4.27 14.82 2.26
N LEU A 48 -3.24 14.26 2.90
CA LEU A 48 -1.84 14.57 2.60
C LEU A 48 -1.48 14.21 1.17
N ARG A 49 -1.93 13.05 0.69
CA ARG A 49 -1.75 12.63 -0.72
C ARG A 49 -2.43 13.59 -1.69
N LYS A 50 -3.67 14.00 -1.40
CA LYS A 50 -4.38 14.96 -2.23
C LYS A 50 -3.69 16.33 -2.27
N GLU A 51 -3.12 16.76 -1.16
CA GLU A 51 -2.34 18.01 -1.09
C GLU A 51 -1.06 17.93 -1.95
N ALA A 52 -0.34 16.81 -1.88
CA ALA A 52 0.81 16.55 -2.75
C ALA A 52 0.41 16.56 -4.23
N ASP A 53 -0.69 15.91 -4.60
CA ASP A 53 -1.20 15.89 -5.98
C ASP A 53 -1.55 17.30 -6.50
N VAL A 54 -2.20 18.12 -5.66
CA VAL A 54 -2.56 19.50 -6.04
C VAL A 54 -1.30 20.35 -6.27
N ARG A 55 -0.28 20.20 -5.41
CA ARG A 55 1.00 20.91 -5.58
C ARG A 55 1.76 20.39 -6.80
N PHE A 56 1.73 19.09 -7.06
CA PHE A 56 2.30 18.50 -8.26
C PHE A 56 1.65 19.09 -9.52
N ALA A 57 0.31 19.16 -9.57
CA ALA A 57 -0.41 19.74 -10.70
C ALA A 57 -0.05 21.21 -10.93
N ALA A 58 0.18 21.99 -9.87
CA ALA A 58 0.65 23.37 -9.99
C ALA A 58 2.08 23.45 -10.58
N VAL A 59 3.00 22.58 -10.14
CA VAL A 59 4.35 22.48 -10.70
C VAL A 59 4.31 22.04 -12.17
N TRP A 60 3.48 21.06 -12.49
CA TRP A 60 3.31 20.52 -13.84
C TRP A 60 2.71 21.54 -14.81
N GLY A 61 1.66 22.25 -14.38
CA GLY A 61 1.04 23.34 -15.15
C GLY A 61 2.02 24.48 -15.41
N ALA A 62 2.92 24.77 -14.47
CA ALA A 62 3.98 25.75 -14.64
C ALA A 62 5.11 25.29 -15.59
N LEU A 63 5.26 23.99 -15.83
CA LEU A 63 6.24 23.44 -16.78
C LEU A 63 5.80 23.60 -18.24
N GLY A 64 4.52 23.86 -18.52
CA GLY A 64 3.97 23.95 -19.88
C GLY A 64 3.94 22.61 -20.63
N THR A 65 4.18 21.49 -19.94
CA THR A 65 4.18 20.16 -20.54
C THR A 65 2.73 19.70 -20.73
N THR A 66 2.32 19.50 -21.98
CA THR A 66 1.08 18.77 -22.29
C THR A 66 1.21 17.36 -21.71
N ALA A 67 0.39 17.05 -20.69
CA ALA A 67 0.34 15.72 -20.14
C ALA A 67 -0.17 14.77 -21.25
N SER A 68 0.73 13.99 -21.84
CA SER A 68 0.33 12.86 -22.68
C SER A 68 -0.37 11.88 -21.76
N ALA A 69 -1.65 11.59 -22.03
CA ALA A 69 -2.39 10.62 -21.23
C ALA A 69 -1.61 9.29 -21.21
N PRO A 70 -1.52 8.61 -20.05
CA PRO A 70 -0.86 7.32 -20.00
C PRO A 70 -1.55 6.38 -20.97
N GLU A 71 -0.76 5.79 -21.87
CA GLU A 71 -1.21 4.79 -22.83
C GLU A 71 -1.94 3.67 -22.06
N ALA A 72 -3.16 3.35 -22.48
CA ALA A 72 -4.02 2.40 -21.76
C ALA A 72 -3.29 1.06 -21.63
N LEU A 73 -3.09 0.61 -20.38
CA LEU A 73 -2.55 -0.72 -20.10
C LEU A 73 -3.40 -1.78 -20.81
N PRO A 74 -2.81 -2.69 -21.59
CA PRO A 74 -3.55 -3.76 -22.23
C PRO A 74 -4.23 -4.65 -21.17
N GLU A 75 -5.38 -5.18 -21.56
CA GLU A 75 -6.35 -5.92 -20.76
C GLU A 75 -5.70 -6.97 -19.82
N PRO A 76 -6.16 -7.08 -18.55
CA PRO A 76 -5.55 -8.00 -17.59
C PRO A 76 -5.68 -9.45 -18.07
N LEU A 77 -4.54 -10.16 -18.13
CA LEU A 77 -4.47 -11.58 -18.44
C LEU A 77 -5.38 -12.40 -17.49
N PRO A 78 -6.02 -13.48 -17.99
CA PRO A 78 -6.93 -14.28 -17.18
C PRO A 78 -6.20 -14.89 -15.97
N ARG A 79 -6.78 -14.67 -14.79
CA ARG A 79 -6.31 -15.23 -13.52
C ARG A 79 -6.39 -16.76 -13.59
N VAL A 80 -5.24 -17.41 -13.79
CA VAL A 80 -5.14 -18.87 -13.59
C VAL A 80 -5.26 -19.13 -12.09
N GLU A 81 -6.41 -19.64 -11.66
CA GLU A 81 -6.62 -20.14 -10.31
C GLU A 81 -5.65 -21.28 -10.05
N ARG A 82 -4.58 -21.00 -9.28
CA ARG A 82 -3.76 -22.06 -8.70
C ARG A 82 -4.54 -22.65 -7.52
N PRO A 83 -4.86 -23.95 -7.50
CA PRO A 83 -5.50 -24.56 -6.34
C PRO A 83 -4.55 -24.47 -5.14
N GLN A 84 -4.98 -23.74 -4.10
CA GLN A 84 -4.24 -23.68 -2.84
C GLN A 84 -4.37 -25.05 -2.16
N ARG A 85 -3.34 -25.88 -2.31
CA ARG A 85 -3.22 -27.14 -1.57
C ARG A 85 -2.97 -26.79 -0.10
N ILE A 86 -4.03 -26.84 0.70
CA ILE A 86 -3.96 -26.75 2.16
C ILE A 86 -3.19 -27.99 2.64
N VAL A 87 -1.95 -27.79 3.10
CA VAL A 87 -1.20 -28.81 3.84
C VAL A 87 -1.60 -28.66 5.31
N VAL A 88 -2.51 -29.51 5.77
CA VAL A 88 -2.80 -29.66 7.21
C VAL A 88 -1.66 -30.47 7.83
N GLY A 89 -0.80 -29.77 8.58
CA GLY A 89 0.22 -30.38 9.45
C GLY A 89 -0.38 -31.08 10.67
N PRO A 90 0.44 -31.80 11.47
CA PRO A 90 0.04 -33.03 12.13
C PRO A 90 -0.85 -32.80 13.36
N ARG A 91 -1.86 -33.65 13.49
CA ARG A 91 -2.75 -33.73 14.64
C ARG A 91 -1.99 -34.35 15.82
N SER A 92 -1.54 -33.52 16.77
CA SER A 92 -0.99 -34.01 18.04
C SER A 92 -2.08 -34.10 19.11
N ALA A 93 -2.12 -35.29 19.74
CA ALA A 93 -2.59 -35.64 21.08
C ALA A 93 -4.11 -35.66 21.36
N GLN A 94 -4.64 -36.85 21.66
CA GLN A 94 -5.06 -37.25 23.02
C GLN A 94 -5.46 -38.74 23.03
N GLY A 95 -4.99 -39.48 24.03
CA GLY A 95 -4.94 -40.95 24.02
C GLY A 95 -6.17 -41.67 24.54
N GLN A 96 -6.20 -42.99 24.32
CA GLN A 96 -6.88 -43.97 25.17
C GLN A 96 -6.42 -45.40 24.81
N ALA A 97 -5.94 -46.12 25.83
CA ALA A 97 -5.88 -47.58 26.06
C ALA A 97 -5.53 -48.60 24.93
N LEU A 98 -4.59 -49.49 25.27
CA LEU A 98 -4.32 -50.80 24.64
C LEU A 98 -5.59 -51.67 24.53
N PRO A 99 -5.63 -52.61 23.58
CA PRO A 99 -5.51 -54.00 24.05
C PRO A 99 -4.46 -54.82 23.29
N SER A 100 -3.86 -55.71 24.08
CA SER A 100 -2.99 -56.81 23.71
C SER A 100 -3.68 -57.75 22.70
N ILE A 101 -2.97 -58.16 21.63
CA ILE A 101 -3.32 -59.35 20.87
C ILE A 101 -2.04 -60.17 20.70
N ALA A 102 -2.03 -61.31 21.39
CA ALA A 102 -1.19 -62.45 21.08
C ALA A 102 -1.89 -63.29 20.01
N ILE A 103 -1.19 -63.62 18.91
CA ILE A 103 -1.23 -64.92 18.22
C ILE A 103 0.16 -65.15 17.63
#